data_AF-A0AAU8NGK4-F1
#
_entry.id   AF-A0AAU8NGK4-F1
#
_cell.length_a   1.000
_cell.length_b   1.000
_cell.length_c   1.000
_cell.angle_alpha   90.00
_cell.angle_beta   90.00
_cell.angle_gamma   90.00
#
_symmetry.space_group_name_H-M   'P 1'
#
loop_
_entity.id
_entity.type
_entity.pdbx_description
1 polymer ?
#
loop_
_entity_poly.entity_id
_entity_poly.type
_entity_poly.pdbx_seq_one_letter_code
_entity_poly.pdbx_strand_id
1 'polypeptide(L)' 'MRINKKIRALIKQRGLTFTYVADKSDIQFKKFSRMMTSRQKIGTDEYERICTVLGVAPGYFFEEKFLENKKGAS' A
#
# COMPACT_ATOMS: atom_id res chain seq x y z
N MET A 1 4.33 -11.66 0.84
CA MET A 1 3.01 -11.10 1.26
C MET A 1 2.32 -10.41 0.07
N ARG A 2 0.97 -10.40 -0.06
CA ARG A 2 0.29 -9.69 -1.19
C ARG A 2 0.34 -8.16 -1.01
N ILE A 3 0.50 -7.39 -2.09
CA ILE A 3 0.67 -5.92 -2.09
C ILE A 3 -0.41 -5.17 -1.29
N ASN A 4 -1.67 -5.59 -1.42
CA ASN A 4 -2.81 -5.01 -0.72
C ASN A 4 -2.72 -5.16 0.80
N LYS A 5 -2.12 -6.25 1.31
CA LYS A 5 -1.87 -6.40 2.75
C LYS A 5 -0.80 -5.43 3.24
N LYS A 6 0.24 -5.19 2.43
CA LYS A 6 1.32 -4.24 2.78
C LYS A 6 0.81 -2.80 2.81
N ILE A 7 0.04 -2.40 1.80
CA ILE A 7 -0.64 -1.09 1.76
C ILE A 7 -1.51 -0.92 3.01
N ARG A 8 -2.36 -1.91 3.31
CA ARG A 8 -3.22 -1.87 4.50
C ARG A 8 -2.44 -1.76 5.82
N ALA A 9 -1.32 -2.45 5.93
CA ALA A 9 -0.45 -2.37 7.11
C ALA A 9 0.15 -0.96 7.26
N LEU A 10 0.67 -0.38 6.18
CA LEU A 10 1.24 0.97 6.21
C LEU A 10 0.20 2.04 6.57
N ILE A 11 -1.01 1.93 6.02
CA ILE A 11 -2.13 2.81 6.37
C ILE A 11 -2.40 2.78 7.88
N LYS A 12 -2.49 1.58 8.46
CA LYS A 12 -2.71 1.40 9.90
C LYS A 12 -1.53 1.94 10.72
N GLN A 13 -0.30 1.65 10.30
CA GLN A 13 0.92 2.11 10.97
C GLN A 13 1.00 3.63 11.05
N ARG A 14 0.47 4.33 10.04
CA ARG A 14 0.44 5.80 9.96
C ARG A 14 -0.79 6.43 10.58
N GLY A 15 -1.70 5.65 11.18
CA GLY A 15 -2.95 6.17 11.75
C GLY A 15 -3.92 6.73 10.70
N LEU A 16 -3.75 6.38 9.43
CA LEU A 16 -4.62 6.83 8.34
C LEU A 16 -5.86 5.93 8.24
N THR A 17 -6.95 6.49 7.70
CA THR A 17 -8.17 5.72 7.41
C THR A 17 -8.25 5.33 5.94
N PHE A 18 -8.99 4.26 5.64
CA PHE A 18 -9.26 3.88 4.25
C PHE A 18 -10.03 4.95 3.50
N THR A 19 -10.94 5.66 4.18
CA THR A 19 -11.70 6.77 3.60
C THR A 19 -10.77 7.90 3.18
N TYR A 20 -9.82 8.28 4.04
CA TYR A 20 -8.84 9.32 3.72
C TYR A 20 -7.99 8.95 2.51
N VAL A 21 -7.45 7.73 2.47
CA VAL A 21 -6.59 7.31 1.35
C VAL A 21 -7.37 7.20 0.05
N ALA A 22 -8.60 6.69 0.10
CA ALA A 22 -9.49 6.61 -1.05
C ALA A 22 -9.81 8.00 -1.63
N ASP A 23 -10.21 8.94 -0.77
CA ASP A 23 -10.47 10.34 -1.12
C ASP A 23 -9.25 10.98 -1.79
N LYS A 24 -8.08 10.92 -1.14
CA LYS A 24 -6.86 11.55 -1.65
C LYS A 24 -6.28 10.89 -2.89
N SER A 25 -6.62 9.63 -3.15
CA SER A 25 -6.19 8.93 -4.37
C SER A 25 -7.15 9.12 -5.54
N ASP A 26 -8.27 9.83 -5.34
CA ASP A 26 -9.38 9.90 -6.30
C ASP A 26 -9.89 8.50 -6.68
N ILE A 27 -10.09 7.65 -5.67
CA ILE A 27 -10.61 6.28 -5.82
C ILE A 27 -11.87 6.17 -4.98
N GLN A 28 -12.96 5.71 -5.60
CA GLN A 28 -14.20 5.46 -4.88
C GLN A 28 -13.95 4.49 -3.70
N PHE A 29 -14.40 4.85 -2.49
CA PHE A 29 -14.15 4.07 -1.28
C PHE A 29 -14.53 2.59 -1.39
N LYS A 30 -15.69 2.28 -2.00
CA LYS A 30 -16.14 0.90 -2.23
C LYS A 30 -15.15 0.11 -3.09
N LYS A 31 -14.61 0.75 -4.13
CA LYS A 31 -13.57 0.20 -5.01
C LYS A 31 -12.28 -0.05 -4.24
N PHE A 32 -11.81 0.96 -3.50
CA PHE A 32 -10.61 0.88 -2.65
C PHE A 32 -10.71 -0.25 -1.60
N SER A 33 -11.85 -0.36 -0.91
CA SER A 33 -12.08 -1.42 0.08
C SER A 33 -12.02 -2.82 -0.53
N ARG A 34 -12.56 -3.01 -1.74
CA ARG A 34 -12.44 -4.27 -2.48
C ARG A 34 -11.00 -4.59 -2.88
N MET A 35 -10.19 -3.58 -3.21
CA MET A 35 -8.75 -3.77 -3.45
C MET A 35 -8.03 -4.25 -2.19
N MET A 36 -8.27 -3.59 -1.05
CA MET A 36 -7.64 -3.94 0.22
C MET A 36 -7.99 -5.36 0.69
N THR A 37 -9.19 -5.86 0.33
CA THR A 37 -9.65 -7.22 0.63
C THR A 37 -9.30 -8.27 -0.44
N SER A 38 -8.53 -7.91 -1.47
CA SER A 38 -8.21 -8.78 -2.63
C SER A 38 -9.42 -9.19 -3.49
N ARG A 39 -10.58 -8.56 -3.31
CA ARG A 39 -11.80 -8.78 -4.12
C ARG A 39 -11.77 -8.03 -5.45
N GLN A 40 -10.77 -7.18 -5.64
CA GLN A 40 -10.49 -6.47 -6.88
C GLN A 40 -8.98 -6.31 -7.03
N LYS A 41 -8.47 -6.37 -8.26
CA LYS A 41 -7.08 -6.04 -8.56
C LYS A 41 -6.85 -4.52 -8.43
N ILE A 42 -5.63 -4.14 -8.11
CA ILE A 42 -5.17 -2.75 -8.14
C ILE A 42 -4.48 -2.56 -9.49
N GLY A 43 -4.97 -1.63 -10.31
CA GLY A 43 -4.28 -1.23 -11.53
C GLY A 43 -3.02 -0.42 -11.24
N THR A 44 -2.12 -0.29 -12.22
CA THR A 44 -0.85 0.45 -12.05
C THR A 44 -1.09 1.91 -11.68
N ASP A 45 -1.96 2.61 -12.40
CA ASP A 45 -2.29 4.02 -12.13
C ASP A 45 -2.88 4.22 -10.71
N GLU A 46 -3.78 3.32 -10.30
CA GLU A 46 -4.38 3.36 -8.96
C GLU A 46 -3.32 3.10 -7.88
N TYR A 47 -2.41 2.16 -8.15
CA TYR A 47 -1.30 1.86 -7.25
C TYR A 47 -0.37 3.05 -7.08
N GLU A 48 -0.01 3.74 -8.16
CA GLU A 48 0.84 4.93 -8.12
C GLU A 48 0.19 6.06 -7.31
N ARG A 49 -1.11 6.34 -7.54
CA ARG A 49 -1.86 7.32 -6.75
C ARG A 49 -1.88 6.99 -5.26
N ILE A 50 -2.12 5.72 -4.92
CA ILE A 50 -2.07 5.25 -3.54
C ILE A 50 -0.67 5.44 -2.94
N CYS A 51 0.40 5.13 -3.69
CA CYS A 51 1.78 5.32 -3.22
C CYS A 51 2.09 6.79 -2.97
N THR A 52 1.65 7.69 -3.85
CA THR A 52 1.79 9.15 -3.69
C THR A 52 1.11 9.65 -2.42
N VAL A 53 -0.14 9.23 -2.17
CA VAL A 53 -0.87 9.59 -0.93
C VAL A 53 -0.18 9.03 0.32
N LEU A 54 0.40 7.84 0.20
CA LEU A 54 1.18 7.23 1.26
C LEU A 54 2.62 7.74 1.31
N GLY A 55 3.02 8.71 0.49
CA GLY A 55 4.37 9.27 0.50
C GLY A 55 5.47 8.21 0.42
N VAL A 56 5.28 7.18 -0.41
CA VAL A 56 6.27 6.13 -0.67
C VAL A 56 6.52 5.99 -2.16
N ALA A 57 7.73 5.56 -2.53
CA ALA A 57 8.01 5.24 -3.92
C ALA A 57 7.21 4.00 -4.37
N PRO A 58 6.80 3.89 -5.65
CA PRO A 58 6.10 2.71 -6.17
C PRO A 58 6.87 1.39 -5.96
N GLY A 59 8.20 1.43 -5.87
CA GLY A 59 9.05 0.26 -5.56
C GLY A 59 8.99 -0.22 -4.10
N TYR A 60 8.52 0.61 -3.17
CA TYR A 60 8.59 0.37 -1.72
C TYR A 60 7.99 -0.98 -1.29
N PHE A 61 6.84 -1.35 -1.86
CA PHE A 61 6.16 -2.59 -1.49
C PHE A 61 6.72 -3.84 -2.20
N PHE A 62 7.65 -3.67 -3.14
CA PHE A 62 8.33 -4.73 -3.87
C PHE A 62 9.74 -5.05 -3.33
N GLU A 63 10.31 -4.18 -2.48
CA GLU A 63 11.68 -4.32 -1.92
C GLU A 63 11.86 -5.42 -0.84
N GLU A 64 10.84 -6.27 -0.60
CA GLU A 64 10.86 -7.34 0.43
C GLU A 64 11.72 -8.56 0.03
N LYS A 65 12.87 -8.32 -0.60
CA LYS A 65 13.92 -9.32 -0.84
C LYS A 65 15.32 -8.86 -0.42
N PHE A 66 15.52 -7.61 0.02
CA PHE A 66 16.87 -7.10 0.27
C PHE A 66 17.24 -6.79 1.74
N LEU A 67 16.29 -6.61 2.65
CA LEU A 67 16.61 -6.13 4.02
C LEU A 67 16.68 -7.21 5.11
N GLU A 68 16.42 -8.48 4.80
CA GLU A 68 16.56 -9.58 5.78
C GLU A 68 18.02 -10.05 6.00
N ASN A 69 19.02 -9.53 5.27
CA ASN A 69 20.42 -9.97 5.44
C ASN A 69 21.35 -8.99 6.19
N LYS A 70 20.82 -7.98 6.88
CA LYS A 70 21.64 -7.02 7.66
C LYS A 70 21.26 -6.93 9.13
N LYS A 71 21.06 -8.09 9.77
CA LYS A 71 21.03 -8.24 11.25
C LYS A 71 21.76 -9.51 11.69
N GLY A 72 23.00 -9.68 11.23
CA GLY A 72 23.85 -10.81 11.59
C GLY A 72 25.34 -10.49 11.39
N ALA A 73 25.79 -9.35 11.90
CA ALA A 73 27.21 -9.07 12.09
C ALA A 73 27.32 -8.11 13.29
N SER A 74 27.35 -8.70 14.47
CA SER A 74 27.83 -8.09 15.71
C SER A 74 28.71 -9.11 16.40
#